data_AF-A0A2B4RZ00-F1
#
_entry.id   AF-A0A2B4RZ00-F1
#
_cell.length_a   1.000
_cell.length_b   1.000
_cell.length_c   1.000
_cell.angle_alpha   90.00
_cell.angle_beta   90.00
_cell.angle_gamma   90.00
#
_symmetry.space_group_name_H-M   'P 1'
#
loop_
_entity.id
_entity.type
_entity.pdbx_description
1 polymer ?
#
loop_
_entity_poly.entity_id
_entity_poly.type
_entity_poly.pdbx_seq_one_letter_code
_entity_poly.pdbx_strand_id
1 'polypeptide(L)'
;MSDVFCDQTATGGGWTVFQKRLDGSVNFYRGWADNKNGFGNLKGTAGDSLCAHRGFPFTTKDRDNDNWGRNCAVRYKGAWWYKSCHGSNLNGVYHCEKHSSYADGVNWRQWKGYHYSAKRAEMKIRPVKF
;
A
#
# COMPACT_ATOMS: atom_id res chain seq x y z
N MET A 1 -18.13 7.07 16.17
CA MET A 1 -16.84 6.87 16.86
C MET A 1 -15.93 6.15 15.88
N SER A 2 -14.71 6.62 15.66
CA SER A 2 -13.78 6.02 14.70
C SER A 2 -12.64 5.37 15.48
N ASP A 3 -12.55 4.06 15.42
CA ASP A 3 -11.49 3.30 16.10
C ASP A 3 -10.24 3.23 15.23
N VAL A 4 -9.07 3.44 15.83
CA VAL A 4 -7.77 3.40 15.17
C VAL A 4 -6.81 2.52 15.96
N PHE A 5 -5.83 1.92 15.27
CA PHE A 5 -4.80 1.14 15.95
C PHE A 5 -3.57 1.97 16.21
N CYS A 6 -3.19 1.97 17.47
CA CYS A 6 -2.00 2.61 17.97
C CYS A 6 -0.92 1.55 18.17
N ASP A 7 0.19 1.68 17.46
CA ASP A 7 1.41 0.96 17.80
C ASP A 7 2.19 1.75 18.86
N GLN A 8 2.26 1.17 20.06
CA GLN A 8 2.96 1.71 21.22
C GLN A 8 4.34 1.08 21.46
N THR A 9 4.74 0.10 20.65
CA THR A 9 5.99 -0.66 20.85
C THR A 9 7.11 -0.20 19.92
N ALA A 10 6.78 0.37 18.76
CA ALA A 10 7.77 0.89 17.83
C ALA A 10 8.37 2.23 18.29
N THR A 11 9.69 2.30 18.52
CA THR A 11 10.47 3.56 18.65
C THR A 11 9.84 4.60 19.59
N GLY A 12 9.45 4.17 20.80
CA GLY A 12 8.84 5.04 21.82
C GLY A 12 7.31 5.21 21.73
N GLY A 13 6.65 4.47 20.83
CA GLY A 13 5.19 4.47 20.71
C GLY A 13 4.61 5.69 19.99
N GLY A 14 3.30 5.87 20.11
CA GLY A 14 2.56 7.00 19.50
C GLY A 14 2.26 6.89 18.00
N TRP A 15 2.35 5.71 17.40
CA TRP A 15 2.12 5.55 15.96
C TRP A 15 0.69 5.16 15.63
N THR A 16 0.06 5.85 14.69
CA THR A 16 -1.22 5.44 14.11
C THR A 16 -0.96 4.61 12.85
N VAL A 17 -1.46 3.37 12.82
CA VAL A 17 -1.37 2.49 11.64
C VAL A 17 -2.57 2.76 10.73
N PHE A 18 -2.32 2.98 9.43
CA PHE A 18 -3.38 3.21 8.44
C PHE A 18 -3.39 2.20 7.28
N GLN A 19 -2.35 1.34 7.17
CA GLN A 19 -2.33 0.21 6.22
C GLN A 19 -1.53 -0.95 6.80
N LYS A 20 -2.01 -2.18 6.56
CA LYS A 20 -1.34 -3.43 6.94
C LYS A 20 -1.71 -4.60 6.02
N ARG A 21 -0.71 -5.41 5.65
CA ARG A 21 -0.80 -6.72 4.96
C ARG A 21 -0.03 -7.76 5.77
N LEU A 22 -0.57 -8.98 5.96
CA LEU A 22 0.10 -10.08 6.69
C LEU A 22 0.02 -11.43 5.99
N ASP A 23 -1.14 -11.75 5.42
CA ASP A 23 -1.48 -13.13 5.06
C ASP A 23 -2.35 -13.21 3.80
N GLY A 24 -2.72 -12.07 3.21
CA GLY A 24 -3.58 -12.02 2.03
C GLY A 24 -5.07 -12.29 2.30
N SER A 25 -5.49 -12.43 3.57
CA SER A 25 -6.90 -12.69 3.95
C SER A 25 -7.87 -11.60 3.47
N VAL A 26 -7.38 -10.38 3.29
CA VAL A 26 -8.15 -9.23 2.82
C VAL A 26 -7.72 -8.86 1.40
N ASN A 27 -8.69 -8.78 0.50
CA ASN A 27 -8.49 -8.29 -0.87
C ASN A 27 -8.41 -6.75 -0.91
N PHE A 28 -7.30 -6.23 -1.44
CA PHE A 28 -7.03 -4.80 -1.61
C PHE A 28 -7.36 -4.27 -3.02
N TYR A 29 -7.70 -5.13 -3.98
CA TYR A 29 -8.14 -4.72 -5.33
C TYR A 29 -9.60 -4.23 -5.34
N ARG A 30 -9.83 -3.08 -4.72
CA ARG A 30 -11.15 -2.50 -4.47
C ARG A 30 -11.35 -1.15 -5.15
N GLY A 31 -12.61 -0.69 -5.19
CA GLY A 31 -12.99 0.57 -5.81
C GLY A 31 -12.72 1.79 -4.93
N TRP A 32 -13.03 2.98 -5.45
CA TRP A 32 -12.79 4.25 -4.78
C TRP A 32 -13.50 4.36 -3.42
N ALA A 33 -14.77 3.96 -3.33
CA ALA A 33 -15.57 4.07 -2.11
C ALA A 33 -14.97 3.28 -0.94
N ASP A 34 -14.50 2.05 -1.20
CA ASP A 34 -13.87 1.21 -0.18
C ASP A 34 -12.54 1.81 0.31
N ASN A 35 -11.71 2.29 -0.62
CA ASN A 35 -10.43 2.92 -0.28
C ASN A 35 -10.63 4.25 0.48
N LYS A 36 -11.70 4.98 0.19
CA LYS A 36 -12.05 6.22 0.90
C LYS A 36 -12.55 5.96 2.33
N ASN A 37 -13.37 4.91 2.50
CA ASN A 37 -14.01 4.60 3.79
C ASN A 37 -13.14 3.72 4.70
N GLY A 38 -12.13 3.04 4.15
CA GLY A 38 -11.25 2.12 4.87
C GLY A 38 -11.81 0.69 4.97
N PHE A 39 -10.92 -0.30 5.10
CA PHE A 39 -11.25 -1.72 5.20
C PHE A 39 -10.13 -2.53 5.91
N GLY A 40 -10.44 -3.68 6.50
CA GLY A 40 -9.45 -4.60 7.11
C GLY A 40 -9.26 -4.47 8.64
N ASN A 41 -8.17 -5.07 9.17
CA ASN A 41 -7.84 -5.16 10.61
C ASN A 41 -6.37 -4.74 10.90
N LEU A 42 -6.11 -4.19 12.09
CA LEU A 42 -4.95 -3.31 12.34
C LEU A 42 -3.82 -3.93 13.21
N LYS A 43 -2.53 -3.71 12.88
CA LYS A 43 -1.29 -4.07 13.62
C LYS A 43 0.01 -3.69 12.84
N GLY A 44 1.17 -3.53 13.48
CA GLY A 44 2.52 -3.83 12.90
C GLY A 44 3.55 -2.67 12.75
N THR A 45 4.74 -2.78 12.10
CA THR A 45 6.09 -2.15 12.37
C THR A 45 7.17 -2.01 11.21
N ALA A 46 6.91 -1.52 9.97
CA ALA A 46 7.95 -1.45 8.88
C ALA A 46 8.39 -0.02 8.43
N GLY A 47 9.61 0.14 7.90
CA GLY A 47 10.30 1.43 7.58
C GLY A 47 9.86 2.19 6.29
N ASP A 48 10.42 3.39 6.05
CA ASP A 48 9.92 4.38 5.05
C ASP A 48 10.41 4.15 3.63
N SER A 49 9.46 4.08 2.68
CA SER A 49 9.79 4.31 1.28
C SER A 49 8.63 4.92 0.45
N LEU A 50 7.81 5.74 1.12
CA LEU A 50 6.73 6.56 0.56
C LEU A 50 7.22 7.79 -0.20
N CYS A 51 8.50 8.13 -0.09
CA CYS A 51 9.07 9.38 -0.62
C CYS A 51 8.78 9.63 -2.11
N ALA A 52 8.79 8.58 -2.94
CA ALA A 52 8.53 8.69 -4.39
C ALA A 52 7.07 8.99 -4.77
N HIS A 53 6.14 8.94 -3.80
CA HIS A 53 4.69 9.07 -4.01
C HIS A 53 4.13 10.43 -3.57
N ARG A 54 4.98 11.31 -3.05
CA ARG A 54 4.58 12.63 -2.55
C ARG A 54 4.05 13.51 -3.69
N GLY A 55 2.80 13.95 -3.56
CA GLY A 55 2.17 14.93 -4.47
C GLY A 55 1.35 14.35 -5.62
N PHE A 56 1.28 13.02 -5.78
CA PHE A 56 0.42 12.39 -6.80
C PHE A 56 -0.95 12.04 -6.20
N PRO A 57 -2.06 12.20 -6.95
CA PRO A 57 -3.40 11.79 -6.52
C PRO A 57 -3.53 10.26 -6.49
N PHE A 58 -4.45 9.77 -5.67
CA PHE A 58 -4.69 8.33 -5.53
C PHE A 58 -5.50 7.80 -6.72
N THR A 59 -5.06 6.69 -7.32
CA THR A 59 -5.70 6.06 -8.48
C THR A 59 -6.21 4.67 -8.12
N THR A 60 -7.44 4.36 -8.54
CA THR A 60 -8.12 3.07 -8.35
C THR A 60 -8.58 2.51 -9.70
N LYS A 61 -9.03 1.25 -9.72
CA LYS A 61 -9.51 0.58 -10.94
C LYS A 61 -10.66 1.30 -11.65
N ASP A 62 -11.44 2.07 -10.89
CA ASP A 62 -12.65 2.80 -11.28
C ASP A 62 -12.46 4.33 -11.32
N ARG A 63 -11.29 4.84 -10.95
CA ARG A 63 -10.95 6.27 -10.99
C ARG A 63 -9.48 6.47 -11.33
N ASP A 64 -9.22 6.83 -12.57
CA ASP A 64 -7.87 7.08 -13.10
C ASP A 64 -7.44 8.53 -12.86
N ASN A 65 -6.42 8.71 -12.02
CA ASN A 65 -5.76 10.01 -11.80
C ASN A 65 -4.25 9.90 -12.03
N ASP A 66 -3.77 8.85 -12.70
CA ASP A 66 -2.34 8.67 -12.97
C ASP A 66 -1.90 9.39 -14.26
N ASN A 67 -0.60 9.41 -14.53
CA ASN A 67 0.00 10.18 -15.64
C ASN A 67 0.44 9.25 -16.80
N TRP A 68 -0.20 8.09 -16.94
CA TRP A 68 0.05 7.16 -18.03
C TRP A 68 -1.18 7.07 -18.94
N GLY A 69 -0.98 6.77 -20.25
CA GLY A 69 -2.09 6.70 -21.22
C GLY A 69 -3.03 5.50 -21.03
N ARG A 70 -2.86 4.71 -19.97
CA ARG A 70 -3.70 3.59 -19.55
C ARG A 70 -3.74 3.58 -18.01
N ASN A 71 -4.79 3.02 -17.42
CA ASN A 71 -4.94 2.98 -15.98
C ASN A 71 -3.94 2.03 -15.29
N CYS A 72 -3.03 2.58 -14.47
CA CYS A 72 -2.03 1.85 -13.71
C CYS A 72 -2.64 0.91 -12.66
N ALA A 73 -3.72 1.32 -12.00
CA ALA A 73 -4.41 0.49 -11.00
C ALA A 73 -5.00 -0.79 -11.61
N VAL A 74 -5.52 -0.71 -12.84
CA VAL A 74 -6.00 -1.88 -13.58
C VAL A 74 -4.84 -2.77 -14.00
N ARG A 75 -3.76 -2.20 -14.56
CA ARG A 75 -2.61 -2.97 -15.06
C ARG A 75 -1.86 -3.70 -13.95
N TYR A 76 -1.64 -3.03 -12.81
CA TYR A 76 -0.86 -3.55 -11.68
C TYR A 76 -1.72 -4.00 -10.49
N LYS A 77 -3.03 -4.17 -10.74
CA LYS A 77 -3.99 -4.82 -9.84
C LYS A 77 -3.95 -4.29 -8.41
N GLY A 78 -3.89 -2.97 -8.25
CA GLY A 78 -3.75 -2.31 -6.95
C GLY A 78 -4.48 -0.97 -6.88
N ALA A 79 -4.26 -0.25 -5.79
CA ALA A 79 -4.78 1.08 -5.54
C ALA A 79 -3.71 1.92 -4.86
N TRP A 80 -3.19 2.94 -5.53
CA TRP A 80 -1.99 3.63 -5.07
C TRP A 80 -1.89 5.05 -5.63
N TRP A 81 -0.95 5.83 -5.08
CA TRP A 81 -0.51 7.09 -5.65
C TRP A 81 0.41 6.82 -6.87
N TYR A 82 -0.20 6.35 -7.96
CA TYR A 82 0.51 5.99 -9.19
C TYR A 82 1.00 7.23 -9.97
N LYS A 83 2.17 7.10 -10.62
CA LYS A 83 2.72 8.09 -11.57
C LYS A 83 2.66 7.54 -13.00
N SER A 84 3.65 6.75 -13.41
CA SER A 84 3.69 6.03 -14.69
C SER A 84 4.63 4.80 -14.61
N CYS A 85 4.35 3.77 -13.82
CA CYS A 85 3.21 3.61 -12.91
C CYS A 85 3.64 3.60 -11.44
N HIS A 86 4.65 2.81 -11.06
CA HIS A 86 5.13 2.80 -9.67
C HIS A 86 6.56 2.29 -9.48
N GLY A 87 7.17 2.69 -8.36
CA GLY A 87 8.30 2.00 -7.73
C GLY A 87 7.90 1.14 -6.53
N SER A 88 6.68 1.31 -6.01
CA SER A 88 6.10 0.50 -4.93
C SER A 88 4.60 0.28 -5.16
N ASN A 89 4.10 -0.90 -4.77
CA ASN A 89 2.70 -1.29 -4.96
C ASN A 89 2.18 -2.07 -3.74
N LEU A 90 2.21 -1.47 -2.55
CA LEU A 90 1.87 -2.18 -1.31
C LEU A 90 0.40 -2.63 -1.21
N ASN A 91 -0.45 -2.07 -2.06
CA ASN A 91 -1.86 -2.43 -2.21
C ASN A 91 -2.13 -3.35 -3.42
N GLY A 92 -1.07 -3.90 -4.04
CA GLY A 92 -1.18 -4.89 -5.10
C GLY A 92 -1.65 -6.28 -4.60
N VAL A 93 -1.70 -7.21 -5.54
CA VAL A 93 -2.11 -8.60 -5.31
C VAL A 93 -1.18 -9.24 -4.29
N TYR A 94 -1.76 -9.99 -3.37
CA TYR A 94 -0.97 -10.78 -2.45
C TYR A 94 -0.52 -12.06 -3.16
N HIS A 95 0.65 -12.02 -3.79
CA HIS A 95 1.34 -13.24 -4.16
C HIS A 95 2.16 -13.72 -2.96
N CYS A 96 2.04 -15.00 -2.61
CA CYS A 96 2.82 -15.61 -1.55
C CYS A 96 4.29 -15.74 -2.00
N GLU A 97 5.05 -14.64 -1.93
CA GLU A 97 6.46 -14.49 -2.34
C GLU A 97 6.71 -14.28 -3.84
N LYS A 98 7.57 -15.12 -4.46
CA LYS A 98 7.98 -15.02 -5.86
C LYS A 98 6.79 -15.32 -6.75
N HIS A 99 6.61 -14.52 -7.79
CA HIS A 99 5.55 -14.71 -8.76
C HIS A 99 6.06 -14.41 -10.18
N SER A 100 5.46 -15.08 -11.16
CA SER A 100 5.82 -14.93 -12.58
C SER A 100 5.27 -13.66 -13.21
N SER A 101 4.18 -13.13 -12.68
CA SER A 101 3.58 -11.86 -13.11
C SER A 101 4.48 -10.66 -12.82
N TYR A 102 4.36 -9.60 -13.61
CA TYR A 102 5.22 -8.42 -13.50
C TYR A 102 4.54 -7.32 -12.68
N ALA A 103 5.14 -6.98 -11.54
CA ALA A 103 4.87 -5.76 -10.76
C ALA A 103 3.43 -5.56 -10.25
N ASP A 104 2.61 -6.61 -10.25
CA ASP A 104 1.21 -6.59 -9.80
C ASP A 104 1.03 -7.05 -8.35
N GLY A 105 2.11 -7.44 -7.69
CA GLY A 105 2.13 -7.91 -6.31
C GLY A 105 2.30 -6.81 -5.27
N VAL A 106 2.48 -7.20 -3.99
CA VAL A 106 2.93 -6.30 -2.91
C VAL A 106 4.41 -5.97 -3.12
N ASN A 107 4.72 -5.14 -4.10
CA ASN A 107 6.09 -4.95 -4.56
C ASN A 107 6.78 -3.75 -3.93
N TRP A 108 8.07 -3.93 -3.65
CA TRP A 108 9.00 -2.88 -3.26
C TRP A 108 10.26 -2.94 -4.12
N ARG A 109 10.33 -2.12 -5.19
CA ARG A 109 11.36 -2.26 -6.24
C ARG A 109 12.78 -2.25 -5.68
N GLN A 110 13.08 -1.31 -4.78
CA GLN A 110 14.44 -1.15 -4.23
C GLN A 110 14.86 -2.28 -3.28
N TRP A 111 13.94 -3.14 -2.85
CA TRP A 111 14.24 -4.22 -1.91
C TRP A 111 14.32 -5.59 -2.60
N LYS A 112 13.27 -6.00 -3.31
CA LYS A 112 13.18 -7.33 -3.93
C LYS A 112 12.71 -7.29 -5.40
N GLY A 113 12.70 -6.11 -6.01
CA GLY A 113 12.26 -5.94 -7.40
C GLY A 113 10.75 -6.09 -7.60
N TYR A 114 10.36 -6.49 -8.81
CA TYR A 114 8.97 -6.52 -9.27
C TYR A 114 8.34 -7.93 -9.35
N HIS A 115 9.13 -8.98 -9.14
CA HIS A 115 8.69 -10.39 -9.17
C HIS A 115 8.63 -11.02 -7.78
N TYR A 116 8.58 -10.18 -6.75
CA TYR A 116 8.51 -10.60 -5.37
C TYR A 116 7.47 -9.76 -4.64
N SER A 117 6.47 -10.43 -4.10
CA SER A 117 5.42 -9.83 -3.28
C SER A 117 5.76 -10.04 -1.81
N ALA A 118 5.84 -8.94 -1.06
CA ALA A 118 6.12 -8.97 0.35
C ALA A 118 5.00 -9.72 1.10
N LYS A 119 5.39 -10.66 1.96
CA LYS A 119 4.44 -11.33 2.87
C LYS A 119 3.79 -10.37 3.85
N ARG A 120 4.50 -9.30 4.21
CA ARG A 120 4.03 -8.31 5.18
C ARG A 120 4.42 -6.91 4.72
N ALA A 121 3.48 -5.97 4.83
CA ALA A 121 3.67 -4.56 4.53
C ALA A 121 2.79 -3.73 5.46
N GLU A 122 3.30 -2.66 6.05
CA GLU A 122 2.56 -1.79 6.97
C GLU A 122 2.95 -0.33 6.77
N MET A 123 1.97 0.57 6.88
CA MET A 123 2.17 2.01 6.76
C MET A 123 1.57 2.73 7.96
N LYS A 124 2.32 3.71 8.49
CA LYS A 124 2.04 4.39 9.75
C LYS A 124 2.38 5.86 9.70
N ILE A 125 1.73 6.65 10.55
CA ILE A 125 2.04 8.05 10.80
C ILE A 125 2.24 8.30 12.29
N ARG A 126 3.09 9.27 12.63
CA ARG A 126 3.26 9.82 13.98
C ARG A 126 3.47 11.33 13.87
N PRO A 127 2.92 12.16 14.79
CA PRO A 127 3.21 13.58 14.83
C PRO A 127 4.73 13.85 14.91
N VAL A 128 5.19 14.87 14.20
CA VAL A 128 6.61 15.27 14.19
C VAL A 128 7.03 15.84 15.56
N LYS A 129 6.09 16.45 16.28
CA LYS A 129 6.25 16.89 17.66
C LYS A 129 5.45 15.94 18.56
N PHE A 130 6.15 14.98 19.16
CA PHE A 130 5.62 14.04 20.14
C PHE A 130 6.22 14.36 21.50
#